data_AF-A0A4Y7IQX6-F1
#
_entry.id   AF-A0A4Y7IQX6-F1
#
_cell.length_a   1.000
_cell.length_b   1.000
_cell.length_c   1.000
_cell.angle_alpha   90.00
_cell.angle_beta   90.00
_cell.angle_gamma   90.00
#
_symmetry.space_group_name_H-M   'P 1'
#
loop_
_entity.id
_entity.type
_entity.pdbx_description
1 polymer ?
#
loop_
_entity_poly.entity_id
_entity_poly.type
_entity_poly.pdbx_seq_one_letter_code
_entity_poly.pdbx_strand_id
1 'polypeptide(L)'
;MEKEIEPEKLKVKNAMEKGNEKQIRIHFRNMVRMRHEVVNYRQISNRLDSMVDYFDKEPEESKVLSSIPAIVESIDASLTSGNTKNMLKTMDQIKKQYFDDEIVAKFTSSSATESTPIAMSEDEEISALIKKIAAEYDLKASIELEP
;
A
#
# COMPACT_ATOMS: atom_id res chain seq x y z
N MET A 1 8.67 1.85 7.16
CA MET A 1 7.33 1.25 7.29
C MET A 1 7.37 -0.20 7.74
N GLU A 2 8.18 -1.12 7.19
CA GLU A 2 8.33 -2.48 7.79
C GLU A 2 8.79 -2.45 9.26
N LYS A 3 9.66 -1.50 9.61
CA LYS A 3 10.09 -1.23 10.99
C LYS A 3 8.96 -0.81 11.94
N GLU A 4 7.81 -0.35 11.44
CA GLU A 4 6.66 0.00 12.27
C GLU A 4 5.65 -1.16 12.40
N ILE A 5 5.76 -2.21 11.57
CA ILE A 5 4.90 -3.40 11.65
C ILE A 5 5.39 -4.36 12.75
N GLU A 6 6.71 -4.47 12.94
CA GLU A 6 7.33 -5.29 14.00
C GLU A 6 6.87 -4.95 15.43
N PRO A 7 6.84 -3.67 15.87
CA PRO A 7 6.33 -3.33 17.20
C PRO A 7 4.83 -3.66 17.35
N GLU A 8 4.06 -3.59 16.27
CA GLU A 8 2.62 -3.89 16.30
C GLU A 8 2.35 -5.40 16.38
N LYS A 9 3.17 -6.24 15.72
CA LYS A 9 3.17 -7.68 15.93
C LYS A 9 3.47 -8.05 17.39
N LEU A 10 4.44 -7.39 18.01
CA LEU A 10 4.79 -7.62 19.41
C LEU A 10 3.64 -7.22 20.36
N LYS A 11 2.96 -6.11 20.07
CA LYS A 11 1.75 -5.69 20.82
C LYS A 11 0.60 -6.68 20.66
N VAL A 12 0.39 -7.23 19.46
CA VAL A 12 -0.59 -8.30 19.24
C VAL A 12 -0.23 -9.52 20.09
N LYS A 13 1.03 -9.97 20.07
CA LYS A 13 1.48 -11.11 20.89
C LYS A 13 1.23 -10.87 22.39
N ASN A 14 1.62 -9.71 22.90
CA ASN A 14 1.38 -9.32 24.30
C ASN A 14 -0.11 -9.21 24.64
N ALA A 15 -0.97 -8.82 23.69
CA ALA A 15 -2.41 -8.72 23.89
C ALA A 15 -3.10 -10.10 23.86
N MET A 16 -2.57 -11.04 23.06
CA MET A 16 -2.98 -12.46 23.03
C MET A 16 -2.65 -13.15 24.35
N GLU A 17 -1.45 -12.96 24.90
CA GLU A 17 -1.05 -13.51 26.21
C GLU A 17 -1.93 -12.99 27.37
N LYS A 18 -2.46 -11.77 27.23
CA LYS A 18 -3.36 -11.15 28.22
C LYS A 18 -4.84 -11.47 28.00
N GLY A 19 -5.19 -12.21 26.94
CA GLY A 19 -6.59 -12.55 26.63
C GLY A 19 -7.50 -11.35 26.35
N ASN A 20 -6.94 -10.20 25.96
CA ASN A 20 -7.73 -8.98 25.76
C ASN A 20 -8.15 -8.83 24.29
N GLU A 21 -9.25 -9.50 23.93
CA GLU A 21 -9.81 -9.50 22.56
C GLU A 21 -10.02 -8.10 21.96
N LYS A 22 -10.38 -7.12 22.80
CA LYS A 22 -10.60 -5.74 22.34
C LYS A 22 -9.29 -5.08 21.91
N GLN A 23 -8.21 -5.26 22.68
CA GLN A 23 -6.89 -4.73 22.32
C GLN A 23 -6.31 -5.44 21.10
N ILE A 24 -6.49 -6.76 21.01
CA ILE A 24 -6.09 -7.57 19.86
C ILE A 24 -6.73 -7.01 18.57
N ARG A 25 -8.06 -6.79 18.58
CA ARG A 25 -8.78 -6.24 17.43
C ARG A 25 -8.32 -4.83 17.04
N ILE A 26 -8.01 -3.97 18.02
CA ILE A 26 -7.49 -2.61 17.77
C ILE A 26 -6.12 -2.67 17.11
N HIS A 27 -5.20 -3.49 17.62
CA HIS A 27 -3.87 -3.66 17.02
C HIS A 27 -3.96 -4.26 15.62
N PHE A 28 -4.84 -5.23 15.37
CA PHE A 28 -5.08 -5.76 14.04
C PHE A 28 -5.62 -4.71 13.07
N ARG A 29 -6.57 -3.88 13.50
CA ARG A 29 -7.08 -2.78 12.68
C ARG A 29 -5.95 -1.81 12.30
N ASN A 30 -5.08 -1.47 13.24
CA ASN A 30 -3.92 -0.62 12.96
C ASN A 30 -2.96 -1.30 11.96
N MET A 31 -2.67 -2.58 12.13
CA MET A 31 -1.84 -3.35 11.20
C MET A 31 -2.42 -3.40 9.79
N VAL A 32 -3.72 -3.64 9.64
CA VAL A 32 -4.42 -3.63 8.34
C VAL A 32 -4.33 -2.25 7.70
N ARG A 33 -4.58 -1.19 8.48
CA ARG A 33 -4.47 0.19 7.99
C ARG A 33 -3.06 0.51 7.50
N MET A 34 -2.03 0.17 8.29
CA MET A 34 -0.64 0.37 7.91
C MET A 34 -0.27 -0.44 6.67
N ARG A 35 -0.75 -1.69 6.56
CA ARG A 35 -0.53 -2.52 5.37
C ARG A 35 -1.15 -1.86 4.13
N HIS A 36 -2.36 -1.33 4.24
CA HIS A 36 -2.99 -0.58 3.15
C HIS A 36 -2.20 0.69 2.79
N GLU A 37 -1.73 1.44 3.77
CA GLU A 37 -0.86 2.60 3.53
C GLU A 37 0.42 2.20 2.78
N VAL A 38 1.09 1.13 3.21
CA VAL A 38 2.30 0.59 2.54
C VAL A 38 2.00 0.17 1.10
N VAL A 39 0.91 -0.56 0.86
CA VAL A 39 0.51 -0.97 -0.49
C VAL A 39 0.24 0.24 -1.36
N ASN A 40 -0.48 1.25 -0.85
CA ASN A 40 -0.74 2.48 -1.60
C ASN A 40 0.55 3.24 -1.93
N TYR A 41 1.46 3.39 -0.95
CA TYR A 41 2.77 4.00 -1.18
C TYR A 41 3.60 3.24 -2.21
N ARG A 42 3.59 1.91 -2.18
CA ARG A 42 4.28 1.08 -3.17
C ARG A 42 3.69 1.28 -4.58
N GLN A 43 2.37 1.30 -4.70
CA GLN A 43 1.70 1.57 -5.98
C GLN A 43 2.08 2.95 -6.53
N ILE A 44 2.15 3.95 -5.66
CA ILE A 44 2.58 5.29 -6.02
C ILE A 44 4.05 5.28 -6.49
N SER A 45 4.95 4.61 -5.75
CA SER A 45 6.36 4.49 -6.12
C SER A 45 6.52 3.85 -7.50
N ASN A 46 5.90 2.69 -7.72
CA ASN A 46 5.96 1.99 -8.99
C ASN A 46 5.46 2.86 -10.16
N ARG A 47 4.42 3.67 -9.93
CA ARG A 47 3.89 4.61 -10.94
C ARG A 47 4.88 5.74 -11.22
N LEU A 48 5.55 6.27 -10.20
CA LEU A 48 6.62 7.26 -10.36
C LEU A 48 7.79 6.67 -11.15
N ASP A 49 8.27 5.49 -10.77
CA ASP A 49 9.38 4.81 -11.43
C ASP A 49 9.05 4.56 -12.91
N SER A 50 7.81 4.15 -13.20
CA SER A 50 7.36 4.00 -14.59
C SER A 50 7.36 5.34 -15.35
N MET A 51 6.92 6.43 -14.72
CA MET A 51 6.94 7.76 -15.35
C MET A 51 8.38 8.22 -15.63
N VAL A 52 9.31 7.99 -14.70
CA VAL A 52 10.74 8.29 -14.89
C VAL A 52 11.29 7.48 -16.06
N ASP A 53 11.08 6.16 -16.08
CA ASP A 53 11.51 5.29 -17.17
C ASP A 53 10.95 5.70 -18.55
N TYR A 54 9.77 6.31 -18.58
CA TYR A 54 9.17 6.85 -19.80
C TYR A 54 9.86 8.13 -20.22
N PHE A 55 10.04 9.08 -19.31
CA PHE A 55 10.71 10.36 -19.61
C PHE A 55 12.17 10.17 -20.01
N ASP A 56 12.89 9.21 -19.42
CA ASP A 56 14.27 8.88 -19.78
C ASP A 56 14.40 8.32 -21.21
N LYS A 57 13.32 7.76 -21.77
CA LYS A 57 13.28 7.21 -23.14
C LYS A 57 12.77 8.22 -24.17
N GLU A 58 12.19 9.32 -23.73
CA GLU A 58 11.66 10.36 -24.61
C GLU A 58 12.80 11.25 -25.14
N PRO A 59 12.74 11.68 -26.42
CA PRO A 59 13.71 12.63 -26.96
C PRO A 59 13.69 13.95 -26.18
N GLU A 60 14.83 14.62 -26.02
CA GLU A 60 14.95 15.91 -25.32
C GLU A 60 14.02 17.01 -25.88
N GLU A 61 13.62 16.90 -27.16
CA GLU A 61 12.69 17.82 -27.82
C GLU A 61 11.20 17.52 -27.58
N SER A 62 10.90 16.46 -26.82
CA SER A 62 9.52 16.02 -26.59
C SER A 62 8.74 17.02 -25.73
N LYS A 63 7.56 17.42 -26.21
CA LYS A 63 6.67 18.36 -25.50
C LYS A 63 6.25 17.83 -24.12
N VAL A 64 6.28 16.51 -23.93
CA VAL A 64 5.92 15.87 -22.65
C VAL A 64 6.92 16.22 -21.54
N LEU A 65 8.19 16.49 -21.87
CA LEU A 65 9.21 16.90 -20.89
C LEU A 65 8.89 18.28 -20.29
N SER A 66 8.27 19.18 -21.06
CA SER A 66 7.82 20.50 -20.55
C SER A 66 6.73 20.39 -19.47
N SER A 67 6.06 19.24 -19.38
CA SER A 67 5.01 18.98 -18.40
C SER A 67 5.54 18.45 -17.07
N ILE A 68 6.81 18.01 -17.01
CA ILE A 68 7.42 17.45 -15.79
C ILE A 68 7.32 18.41 -14.59
N PRO A 69 7.64 19.72 -14.70
CA PRO A 69 7.55 20.63 -13.55
C PRO A 69 6.13 20.73 -12.98
N ALA A 70 5.11 20.77 -13.84
CA ALA A 70 3.71 20.83 -13.41
C ALA A 70 3.23 19.51 -12.79
N ILE A 71 3.74 18.38 -13.29
CA ILE A 71 3.50 17.05 -12.69
C ILE A 71 4.11 17.00 -11.29
N VAL A 72 5.38 17.41 -11.11
CA VAL A 72 6.05 17.41 -9.81
C VAL A 72 5.33 18.30 -8.79
N GLU A 73 4.88 19.50 -9.19
CA GLU A 73 4.10 20.40 -8.32
C GLU A 73 2.78 19.77 -7.87
N SER A 74 2.05 19.11 -8.77
CA SER A 74 0.81 18.40 -8.45
C SER A 74 1.06 17.26 -7.45
N ILE A 75 2.18 16.55 -7.60
CA ILE A 75 2.59 15.48 -6.70
C ILE A 75 2.95 16.05 -5.32
N ASP A 76 3.73 17.14 -5.25
CA ASP A 76 4.14 17.79 -4.00
C ASP A 76 2.94 18.34 -3.21
N ALA A 77 1.99 18.97 -3.90
CA ALA A 77 0.73 19.41 -3.32
C ALA A 77 -0.08 18.24 -2.73
N SER A 78 -0.08 17.08 -3.42
CA SER A 78 -0.77 15.88 -2.95
C SER A 78 -0.07 15.22 -1.75
N LEU A 79 1.28 15.25 -1.71
CA LEU A 79 2.10 14.75 -0.61
C LEU A 79 1.85 15.53 0.68
N THR A 80 1.76 16.86 0.57
CA THR A 80 1.49 17.76 1.72
C THR A 80 0.14 17.46 2.38
N SER A 81 -0.84 16.92 1.63
CA SER A 81 -2.14 16.54 2.18
C SER A 81 -2.10 15.29 3.07
N GLY A 82 -1.01 14.52 3.06
CA GLY A 82 -0.80 13.32 3.88
C GLY A 82 -1.77 12.16 3.59
N ASN A 83 -2.60 12.28 2.56
CA ASN A 83 -3.61 11.28 2.22
C ASN A 83 -3.19 10.49 0.98
N THR A 84 -2.66 9.30 1.18
CA THR A 84 -2.25 8.37 0.11
C THR A 84 -3.36 8.05 -0.88
N LYS A 85 -4.64 8.06 -0.47
CA LYS A 85 -5.77 7.88 -1.40
C LYS A 85 -5.95 9.10 -2.31
N ASN A 86 -5.71 10.30 -1.81
CA ASN A 86 -5.74 11.51 -2.64
C ASN A 86 -4.55 11.52 -3.59
N MET A 87 -3.36 11.11 -3.13
CA MET A 87 -2.19 10.99 -4.00
C MET A 87 -2.41 9.98 -5.14
N LEU A 88 -3.03 8.83 -4.88
CA LEU A 88 -3.43 7.88 -5.93
C LEU A 88 -4.36 8.53 -6.97
N LYS A 89 -5.35 9.32 -6.53
CA LYS A 89 -6.25 10.06 -7.44
C LYS A 89 -5.50 11.11 -8.25
N THR A 90 -4.60 11.86 -7.62
CA THR A 90 -3.75 12.85 -8.31
C THR A 90 -2.89 12.18 -9.37
N MET A 91 -2.34 10.99 -9.11
CA MET A 91 -1.62 10.21 -10.11
C MET A 91 -2.50 9.78 -11.29
N ASP A 92 -3.74 9.39 -11.04
CA ASP A 92 -4.69 9.05 -12.11
C ASP A 92 -5.04 10.29 -12.96
N GLN A 93 -5.16 11.46 -12.31
CA GLN A 93 -5.37 12.74 -13.01
C GLN A 93 -4.17 13.15 -13.85
N ILE A 94 -2.94 13.01 -13.31
CA ILE A 94 -1.70 13.27 -14.04
C ILE A 94 -1.64 12.40 -15.30
N LYS A 95 -1.94 11.10 -15.16
CA LYS A 95 -2.02 10.17 -16.29
C LYS A 95 -2.98 10.66 -17.37
N LYS A 96 -4.19 11.06 -16.98
CA LYS A 96 -5.21 11.54 -17.93
C LYS A 96 -4.89 12.89 -18.56
N GLN A 97 -4.22 13.78 -17.82
CA GLN A 97 -4.01 15.17 -18.23
C GLN A 97 -2.74 15.35 -19.07
N TYR A 98 -1.70 14.56 -18.82
CA TYR A 98 -0.38 14.76 -19.41
C TYR A 98 0.07 13.62 -20.33
N PHE A 99 -0.64 12.48 -20.34
CA PHE A 99 -0.28 11.33 -21.17
C PHE A 99 -1.47 10.92 -22.05
N ASP A 100 -1.18 10.53 -23.28
CA ASP A 100 -2.20 9.99 -24.18
C ASP A 100 -2.64 8.59 -23.75
N ASP A 101 -3.84 8.18 -24.14
CA ASP A 101 -4.46 6.91 -23.75
C ASP A 101 -3.58 5.68 -24.04
N GLU A 102 -2.78 5.72 -25.11
CA GLU A 102 -1.84 4.64 -25.46
C GLU A 102 -0.71 4.51 -24.42
N ILE A 103 -0.21 5.64 -23.90
CA ILE A 103 0.85 5.68 -22.89
C ILE A 103 0.29 5.27 -21.52
N VAL A 104 -0.93 5.74 -21.20
CA VAL A 104 -1.66 5.32 -20.00
C VAL A 104 -1.90 3.80 -19.99
N ALA A 105 -2.21 3.20 -21.14
CA ALA A 105 -2.38 1.75 -21.26
C ALA A 105 -1.08 0.98 -20.95
N LYS A 106 0.08 1.48 -21.39
CA LYS A 106 1.41 0.88 -21.09
C LYS A 106 1.74 0.91 -19.59
N PHE A 107 1.36 1.99 -18.90
CA PHE A 107 1.53 2.09 -17.45
C PHE A 107 0.56 1.22 -16.65
N THR A 108 -0.66 1.06 -17.16
CA THR A 108 -1.74 0.36 -16.44
C THR A 108 -1.61 -1.15 -16.55
N SER A 109 -1.16 -1.69 -17.69
CA SER A 109 -0.92 -3.13 -17.86
C SER A 109 0.19 -3.64 -16.92
N SER A 110 1.22 -2.82 -16.67
CA SER A 110 2.34 -3.14 -15.77
C SER A 110 1.96 -3.08 -14.29
N SER A 111 0.96 -2.26 -13.91
CA SER A 111 0.45 -2.17 -12.52
C SER A 111 -0.64 -3.18 -12.18
N ALA A 112 -1.33 -3.74 -13.20
CA ALA A 112 -2.44 -4.67 -13.00
C ALA A 112 -2.00 -6.01 -12.38
N THR A 113 -0.75 -6.42 -12.58
CA THR A 113 -0.21 -7.68 -12.04
C THR A 113 0.17 -7.59 -10.55
N GLU A 114 0.39 -6.39 -10.01
CA GLU A 114 0.72 -6.19 -8.58
C GLU A 114 -0.49 -5.78 -7.73
N SER A 115 -1.63 -5.50 -8.37
CA SER A 115 -2.86 -5.11 -7.69
C SER A 115 -3.54 -6.36 -7.14
N THR A 116 -3.00 -6.89 -6.04
CA THR A 116 -3.75 -7.85 -5.23
C THR A 116 -5.04 -7.16 -4.82
N PRO A 117 -6.22 -7.73 -5.11
CA PRO A 117 -7.46 -7.00 -4.96
C PRO A 117 -7.62 -6.50 -3.52
N ILE A 118 -7.73 -5.19 -3.36
CA ILE A 118 -8.28 -4.53 -2.16
C ILE A 118 -9.80 -4.80 -2.10
N ALA A 119 -10.23 -6.04 -2.43
CA ALA A 119 -11.62 -6.44 -2.51
C ALA A 119 -12.14 -6.96 -1.17
N MET A 120 -11.24 -7.27 -0.22
CA MET A 120 -11.64 -7.58 1.15
C MET A 120 -11.88 -6.30 1.93
N SER A 121 -13.03 -6.21 2.58
CA SER A 121 -13.30 -5.14 3.55
C SER A 121 -12.27 -5.20 4.68
N GLU A 122 -11.90 -4.05 5.27
CA GLU A 122 -10.97 -4.01 6.41
C GLU A 122 -11.42 -4.98 7.52
N ASP A 123 -12.71 -5.11 7.77
CA ASP A 123 -13.25 -6.03 8.79
C ASP A 123 -13.14 -7.51 8.42
N GLU A 124 -13.22 -7.86 7.13
CA GLU A 124 -12.99 -9.23 6.65
C GLU A 124 -11.52 -9.60 6.77
N GLU A 125 -10.64 -8.65 6.46
CA GLU A 125 -9.20 -8.85 6.54
C GLU A 125 -8.71 -8.93 7.99
N ILE A 126 -9.25 -8.10 8.87
CA ILE A 126 -9.06 -8.21 10.33
C ILE A 126 -9.54 -9.58 10.82
N SER A 127 -10.73 -10.02 10.40
CA SER A 127 -11.29 -11.32 10.84
C SER A 127 -10.47 -12.50 10.33
N ALA A 128 -9.96 -12.42 9.10
CA ALA A 128 -9.06 -13.43 8.54
C ALA A 128 -7.71 -13.47 9.27
N LEU A 129 -7.12 -12.31 9.59
CA LEU A 129 -5.88 -12.20 10.35
C LEU A 129 -6.02 -12.74 11.78
N ILE A 130 -7.13 -12.42 12.46
CA ILE A 130 -7.45 -12.96 13.78
C ILE A 130 -7.53 -14.48 13.72
N LYS A 131 -8.26 -15.05 12.76
CA LYS A 131 -8.38 -16.51 12.59
C LYS A 131 -7.04 -17.18 12.31
N LYS A 132 -6.21 -16.58 11.43
CA LYS A 132 -4.90 -17.12 11.09
C LYS A 132 -3.97 -17.16 12.30
N ILE A 133 -3.93 -16.08 13.09
CA ILE A 133 -3.06 -16.00 14.27
C ILE A 133 -3.61 -16.82 15.44
N ALA A 134 -4.93 -16.94 15.61
CA ALA A 134 -5.52 -17.87 16.57
C ALA A 134 -5.14 -19.32 16.23
N ALA A 135 -5.22 -19.70 14.96
CA ALA A 135 -4.79 -21.03 14.51
C ALA A 135 -3.29 -21.26 14.71
N GLU A 136 -2.43 -20.28 14.39
CA GLU A 136 -0.98 -20.35 14.65
C GLU A 136 -0.65 -20.43 16.15
N TYR A 137 -1.41 -19.73 17.00
CA TYR A 137 -1.22 -19.73 18.46
C TYR A 137 -1.65 -21.06 19.08
N ASP A 138 -2.81 -21.61 18.70
CA ASP A 138 -3.25 -22.95 19.14
C ASP A 138 -2.27 -24.05 18.69
N LEU A 139 -1.73 -23.92 17.46
CA LEU A 139 -0.67 -24.80 16.97
C LEU A 139 0.62 -24.69 17.80
N LYS A 140 1.05 -23.46 18.13
CA LYS A 140 2.23 -23.25 18.98
C LYS A 140 2.04 -23.77 20.41
N ALA A 141 0.88 -23.53 21.00
CA ALA A 141 0.55 -24.03 22.33
C ALA A 141 0.51 -25.57 22.36
N SER A 142 0.05 -26.20 21.27
CA SER A 142 0.07 -27.66 21.13
C SER A 142 1.49 -28.21 20.96
N ILE A 143 2.35 -27.54 20.20
CA ILE A 143 3.76 -27.93 20.00
C ILE A 143 4.58 -27.77 21.30
N GLU A 144 4.27 -26.75 22.11
CA GLU A 144 4.98 -26.50 23.39
C GLU A 144 4.49 -27.44 24.52
N LEU A 145 3.41 -28.18 24.30
CA LEU A 145 2.83 -29.15 25.23
C LEU A 145 3.15 -30.63 24.89
N GLU A 146 3.83 -30.92 23.78
CA GLU A 146 4.41 -32.25 23.53
C GLU A 146 5.85 -32.32 24.05
N PRO A 147 6.15 -33.15 25.07
CA PRO A 147 7.49 -33.35 25.64
C PRO A 147 8.43 -34.16 24.73
#